data_AF-A0A975DX79-F1
#
_entry.id   AF-A0A975DX79-F1
#
_cell.length_a   1.000
_cell.length_b   1.000
_cell.length_c   1.000
_cell.angle_alpha   90.00
_cell.angle_beta   90.00
_cell.angle_gamma   90.00
#
_symmetry.space_group_name_H-M   'P 1'
#
loop_
_entity.id
_entity.type
_entity.pdbx_description
1 polymer ?
#
loop_
_entity_poly.entity_id
_entity_poly.type
_entity_poly.pdbx_seq_one_letter_code
_entity_poly.pdbx_strand_id
1 'polypeptide(L)'
;MSMKKTDLEKHLAKKLDGRMKSRAVPTRFAQGSAAAKAAAEPVARPAVAKLVPVSFRLPAELVQRLRERAVGHEGGISALAAEALARGLEASPRKS
;
A
#
# COMPACT_ATOMS: atom_id res chain seq x y z
N MET A 1 11.21 35.48 36.40
CA MET A 1 11.81 34.19 36.81
C MET A 1 13.05 33.94 35.96
N SER A 2 14.24 34.09 36.55
CA SER A 2 15.51 33.84 35.85
C SER A 2 15.67 32.33 35.62
N MET A 3 15.92 31.93 34.37
CA MET A 3 16.10 30.51 34.03
C MET A 3 17.38 29.99 34.67
N LYS A 4 17.29 28.82 35.32
CA LYS A 4 18.46 28.15 35.91
C LYS A 4 19.41 27.73 34.78
N LYS A 5 20.72 27.72 35.03
CA LYS A 5 21.76 27.42 34.03
C LYS A 5 21.51 26.12 33.24
N THR A 6 21.01 25.10 33.92
CA THR A 6 20.66 23.81 33.32
C THR A 6 19.50 23.88 32.33
N ASP A 7 18.58 24.82 32.51
CA ASP A 7 17.44 25.02 31.60
C ASP A 7 17.90 25.68 30.29
N LEU A 8 18.85 26.60 30.38
CA LEU A 8 19.48 27.22 29.21
C LEU A 8 20.23 26.19 28.36
N GLU A 9 20.94 25.27 29.00
CA GLU A 9 21.67 24.18 28.32
C GLU A 9 20.71 23.22 27.59
N LYS A 10 19.59 22.85 28.22
CA LYS A 10 18.55 22.02 27.58
C LYS A 10 17.90 22.72 26.39
N HIS A 11 17.61 24.01 26.52
CA HIS A 11 17.07 24.81 25.42
C HIS A 11 18.07 24.94 24.26
N LEU A 12 19.36 25.06 24.56
CA LEU A 12 20.43 25.10 23.56
C LEU A 12 20.54 23.76 22.82
N ALA A 13 20.56 22.65 23.56
CA ALA A 13 20.59 21.30 23.01
C ALA A 13 19.39 21.05 22.07
N LYS A 14 18.18 21.41 22.51
CA LYS A 14 16.96 21.28 21.70
C LYS A 14 17.01 22.13 20.42
N LYS A 15 17.60 23.33 20.48
CA LYS A 15 17.79 24.19 19.29
C LYS A 15 18.82 23.62 18.32
N LEU A 16 19.90 23.02 18.82
CA LEU A 16 20.92 22.36 18.00
C LEU A 16 20.34 21.13 17.30
N ASP A 17 19.64 20.25 18.03
CA ASP A 17 18.98 19.07 17.46
C ASP A 17 17.96 19.44 16.37
N GLY A 18 17.17 20.49 16.62
CA GLY A 18 16.23 21.01 15.62
C GLY A 18 16.94 21.48 14.34
N ARG A 19 18.04 22.23 14.50
CA ARG A 19 18.85 22.73 13.37
C ARG A 19 19.55 21.62 12.61
N MET A 20 20.01 20.57 13.27
CA MET A 20 20.64 19.41 12.60
C MET A 20 19.62 18.63 11.78
N LYS A 21 18.40 18.45 12.29
CA LYS A 21 17.31 17.75 11.58
C LYS A 21 16.72 18.58 10.44
N SER A 22 16.68 19.91 10.59
CA SER A 22 16.12 20.83 9.58
C SER A 22 17.14 21.32 8.56
N ARG A 23 18.42 20.94 8.68
CA ARG A 23 19.44 21.37 7.72
C ARG A 23 19.16 20.68 6.40
N ALA A 24 18.69 21.47 5.42
CA ALA A 24 18.44 21.00 4.08
C ALA A 24 19.67 20.26 3.53
N VAL A 25 19.42 19.11 2.91
CA VAL A 25 20.44 18.34 2.19
C VAL A 25 21.06 19.27 1.13
N PRO A 26 22.38 19.50 1.12
CA PRO A 26 23.01 20.39 0.17
C PRO A 26 22.64 19.99 -1.27
N THR A 27 22.31 20.96 -2.11
CA THR A 27 21.75 20.76 -3.47
C THR A 27 22.52 19.73 -4.31
N ARG A 28 23.84 19.61 -4.10
CA ARG A 28 24.72 18.59 -4.71
C ARG A 28 24.37 17.13 -4.39
N PHE A 29 23.75 16.85 -3.24
CA PHE A 29 23.21 15.54 -2.88
C PHE A 29 21.73 15.37 -3.30
N ALA A 30 21.08 16.44 -3.79
CA ALA A 30 19.71 16.43 -4.30
C ALA A 30 19.63 16.37 -5.85
N GLN A 31 20.77 16.28 -6.54
CA GLN A 31 20.87 16.29 -8.01
C GLN A 31 20.20 15.10 -8.74
N GLY A 32 19.61 14.15 -8.01
CA GLY A 32 18.77 13.08 -8.59
C GLY A 32 17.26 13.22 -8.32
N SER A 33 16.83 14.21 -7.54
CA SER A 33 15.42 14.32 -7.08
C SER A 33 14.70 15.60 -7.53
N ALA A 34 15.35 16.41 -8.38
CA ALA A 34 14.81 17.67 -8.89
C ALA A 34 14.14 17.56 -10.28
N ALA A 35 13.91 16.35 -10.79
CA ALA A 35 13.05 16.14 -11.95
C ALA A 35 11.61 15.87 -11.48
N ALA A 36 10.77 16.89 -11.64
CA ALA A 36 9.32 16.85 -11.66
C ALA A 36 8.60 16.25 -10.43
N LYS A 37 8.29 17.11 -9.46
CA LYS A 37 6.99 17.02 -8.78
C LYS A 37 6.09 18.13 -9.29
N ALA A 38 5.58 17.95 -10.52
CA ALA A 38 4.26 18.48 -10.82
C ALA A 38 3.32 17.89 -9.75
N ALA A 39 2.51 18.72 -9.11
CA ALA A 39 1.48 18.25 -8.20
C ALA A 39 0.50 17.40 -9.02
N ALA A 40 0.75 16.09 -9.06
CA ALA A 40 -0.15 15.14 -9.69
C ALA A 40 -1.50 15.30 -8.98
N GLU A 41 -2.53 15.67 -9.74
CA GLU A 41 -3.90 15.68 -9.25
C GLU A 41 -4.18 14.36 -8.57
N PRO A 42 -4.94 14.35 -7.45
CA PRO A 42 -5.25 13.13 -6.74
C PRO A 42 -6.03 12.22 -7.69
N VAL A 43 -5.33 11.27 -8.31
CA VAL A 43 -5.94 10.19 -9.09
C VAL A 43 -6.96 9.55 -8.17
N ALA A 44 -8.23 9.74 -8.49
CA ALA A 44 -9.35 9.19 -7.75
C ALA A 44 -9.12 7.68 -7.68
N ARG A 45 -8.70 7.21 -6.50
CA ARG A 45 -8.47 5.79 -6.29
C ARG A 45 -9.83 5.12 -6.48
N PRO A 46 -9.97 4.18 -7.43
CA PRO A 46 -11.24 3.51 -7.65
C PRO A 46 -11.70 2.94 -6.30
N ALA A 47 -12.97 3.19 -5.97
CA ALA A 47 -13.56 2.77 -4.70
C ALA A 47 -13.21 1.30 -4.46
N VAL A 48 -12.37 1.04 -3.46
CA VAL A 48 -11.85 -0.30 -3.19
C VAL A 48 -13.05 -1.14 -2.78
N ALA A 49 -13.41 -2.12 -3.61
CA ALA A 49 -14.46 -3.08 -3.27
C ALA A 49 -14.16 -3.67 -1.89
N LYS A 50 -15.18 -3.79 -1.03
CA LYS A 50 -15.07 -4.40 0.31
C LYS A 50 -14.86 -5.91 0.17
N LEU A 51 -13.66 -6.31 -0.24
CA LEU A 51 -13.25 -7.69 -0.40
C LEU A 51 -13.07 -8.33 0.98
N VAL A 52 -13.65 -9.52 1.16
CA VAL A 52 -13.45 -10.33 2.37
C VAL A 52 -12.37 -11.37 2.07
N PRO A 53 -11.31 -11.49 2.90
CA PRO A 53 -10.31 -12.52 2.69
C PRO A 53 -10.91 -13.89 2.99
N VAL A 54 -10.74 -14.84 2.07
CA VAL A 54 -11.18 -16.22 2.25
C VAL A 54 -10.03 -17.17 1.96
N SER A 55 -9.89 -18.20 2.80
CA SER A 55 -8.90 -19.25 2.62
C SER A 55 -9.60 -20.60 2.39
N PHE A 56 -9.22 -21.27 1.31
CA PHE A 56 -9.70 -22.60 0.97
C PHE A 56 -8.51 -23.54 0.76
N ARG A 57 -8.66 -24.79 1.18
CA ARG A 57 -7.74 -25.85 0.74
C ARG A 57 -8.28 -26.45 -0.54
N LEU A 58 -7.47 -26.42 -1.59
CA LEU A 58 -7.81 -26.95 -2.90
C LEU A 58 -6.75 -27.97 -3.33
N PRO A 59 -7.11 -28.97 -4.16
CA PRO A 59 -6.15 -29.88 -4.76
C PRO A 59 -5.08 -29.13 -5.56
N ALA A 60 -3.83 -29.59 -5.51
CA ALA A 60 -2.69 -28.89 -6.11
C ALA A 60 -2.88 -28.62 -7.62
N GLU A 61 -3.38 -29.60 -8.35
CA GLU A 61 -3.66 -29.49 -9.79
C GLU A 61 -4.69 -28.40 -10.10
N LEU A 62 -5.72 -28.26 -9.26
CA LEU A 62 -6.75 -27.23 -9.43
C LEU A 62 -6.16 -25.83 -9.23
N VAL A 63 -5.29 -25.66 -8.22
CA VAL A 63 -4.63 -24.38 -7.98
C VAL A 63 -3.67 -24.02 -9.12
N GLN A 64 -2.99 -25.02 -9.69
CA GLN A 64 -2.15 -24.79 -10.87
C GLN A 64 -2.96 -24.31 -12.07
N ARG A 65 -4.07 -24.98 -12.39
CA ARG A 65 -4.98 -24.55 -13.48
C ARG A 65 -5.56 -23.16 -13.25
N LEU A 66 -5.89 -22.80 -12.00
CA LEU A 66 -6.34 -21.46 -11.65
C LEU A 66 -5.24 -20.42 -11.89
N ARG A 67 -4.00 -20.70 -11.48
CA ARG A 67 -2.85 -19.81 -11.71
C ARG A 67 -2.59 -19.60 -13.19
N GLU A 68 -2.54 -20.66 -13.98
CA GLU A 68 -2.32 -20.61 -15.43
C GLU A 68 -3.37 -19.74 -16.13
N ARG A 69 -4.65 -19.92 -15.77
CA ARG A 69 -5.75 -19.13 -16.34
C ARG A 69 -5.77 -17.68 -15.86
N ALA A 70 -5.24 -17.40 -14.67
CA ALA A 70 -5.21 -16.06 -14.11
C ALA A 70 -4.17 -15.13 -14.79
N VAL A 71 -3.18 -15.67 -15.52
CA VAL A 71 -2.10 -14.88 -16.14
C VAL A 71 -2.61 -13.81 -17.12
N GLY A 72 -3.80 -14.00 -17.71
CA GLY A 72 -4.42 -13.03 -18.63
C GLY A 72 -5.82 -12.57 -18.24
N HIS A 73 -6.25 -12.82 -16.99
CA HIS A 73 -7.61 -12.48 -16.55
C HIS A 73 -7.62 -11.13 -15.81
N GLU A 74 -8.53 -10.23 -16.20
CA GLU A 74 -8.68 -8.93 -15.55
C GLU A 74 -9.12 -9.10 -14.09
N GLY A 75 -8.33 -8.57 -13.15
CA GLY A 75 -8.54 -8.79 -11.72
C GLY A 75 -7.88 -10.06 -11.17
N GLY A 76 -7.13 -10.79 -12.00
CA GLY A 76 -6.24 -11.88 -11.61
C GLY A 76 -6.97 -13.08 -10.99
N ILE A 77 -6.27 -13.80 -10.10
CA ILE A 77 -6.77 -15.06 -9.56
C ILE A 77 -8.03 -14.90 -8.72
N SER A 78 -8.19 -13.77 -8.05
CA SER A 78 -9.36 -13.49 -7.19
C SER A 78 -10.62 -13.24 -8.01
N ALA A 79 -10.52 -12.50 -9.12
CA ALA A 79 -11.64 -12.26 -10.02
C ALA A 79 -12.07 -13.55 -10.74
N LEU A 80 -11.09 -14.30 -11.26
CA LEU A 80 -11.33 -15.61 -11.86
C LEU A 80 -12.02 -16.58 -10.89
N ALA A 81 -11.56 -16.63 -9.63
CA ALA A 81 -12.16 -17.47 -8.61
C ALA A 81 -13.61 -17.03 -8.29
N ALA A 82 -13.88 -15.73 -8.20
CA ALA A 82 -15.22 -15.21 -7.96
C ALA A 82 -16.18 -15.60 -9.10
N GLU A 83 -15.78 -15.44 -10.37
CA GLU A 83 -16.57 -15.84 -11.53
C GLU A 83 -16.86 -17.35 -11.54
N ALA A 84 -15.82 -18.17 -11.30
CA ALA A 84 -15.98 -19.62 -11.27
C ALA A 84 -16.91 -20.09 -10.15
N LEU A 85 -16.80 -19.49 -8.96
CA LEU A 85 -17.68 -19.77 -7.83
C LEU A 85 -19.11 -19.34 -8.10
N ALA A 86 -19.34 -18.15 -8.66
CA ALA A 86 -20.67 -17.66 -9.01
C ALA A 86 -21.37 -18.62 -10.00
N ARG A 87 -20.69 -18.99 -11.09
CA ARG A 87 -21.22 -19.95 -12.07
C ARG A 87 -21.49 -21.32 -11.44
N GLY A 88 -20.61 -21.79 -10.56
CA GLY A 88 -20.80 -23.07 -9.86
C GLY A 88 -22.02 -23.06 -8.93
N LEU A 89 -22.30 -21.92 -8.29
CA LEU A 89 -23.47 -21.74 -7.43
C LEU A 89 -24.77 -21.64 -8.23
N GLU A 90 -24.74 -21.04 -9.42
CA GLU A 90 -25.90 -20.99 -10.32
C GLU A 90 -26.21 -22.35 -10.95
N ALA A 91 -25.16 -23.10 -11.35
CA ALA A 91 -25.29 -24.41 -11.96
C ALA A 91 -25.68 -25.52 -10.96
N SER A 92 -25.45 -25.31 -9.66
CA SER A 92 -25.83 -26.26 -8.62
C SER A 92 -27.24 -25.93 -8.14
N PRO A 93 -28.29 -26.69 -8.53
CA PRO A 93 -29.63 -26.45 -8.04
C PRO A 93 -29.62 -26.60 -6.52
N ARG A 94 -30.04 -25.55 -5.81
CA ARG A 94 -30.28 -25.66 -4.36
C ARG A 94 -31.27 -26.80 -4.15
N LYS A 95 -30.84 -27.85 -3.46
CA LYS A 95 -31.74 -28.88 -2.95
C LYS A 95 -32.60 -28.21 -1.87
N SER A 96 -33.79 -27.74 -2.27
CA SER A 96 -34.84 -27.26 -1.36
C SER A 96 -35.44 -28.42 -0.58
#